data_AF-A0A925IF08-F1
#
_entry.id   AF-A0A925IF08-F1
#
_cell.length_a   1.000
_cell.length_b   1.000
_cell.length_c   1.000
_cell.angle_alpha   90.00
_cell.angle_beta   90.00
_cell.angle_gamma   90.00
#
_symmetry.space_group_name_H-M   'P 1'
#
loop_
_entity.id
_entity.type
_entity.pdbx_description
1 polymer ?
#
loop_
_entity_poly.entity_id
_entity_poly.type
_entity_poly.pdbx_seq_one_letter_code
_entity_poly.pdbx_strand_id
1 'polypeptide(L)'
;QARGAEHYSDNPTGNFILSRHLHPLINSLNNEGLQLVERGCWWLHIVGIFAFLNYLPYSKHLHILLAFPNAWYARLEPMGKMYNMESIQQEVLYAMQPVNTQDVASPPVETAPQKFGAKDIHDLSWKSLMDAYSCTECGRCSAACPATQTGKLLSPRKIMMDTRDRAEEIGKNINTNKEFKEDGKSLLHDYISVEELRACTTCNACVQECPVSISPLDIILELRRYLVMEESNSPPEWAAMFSNVENNFAPWKFSPDERDKWVEEVKSKS
;
A
#
# COMPACT_ATOMS: atom_id res chain seq x y z
N GLN A 1 -44.84 -22.95 11.99
CA GLN A 1 -45.08 -22.43 13.35
C GLN A 1 -46.57 -22.28 13.64
N ALA A 2 -47.25 -21.19 13.24
CA ALA A 2 -48.66 -20.97 13.57
C ALA A 2 -49.65 -22.07 13.08
N ARG A 3 -49.26 -22.81 12.04
CA ARG A 3 -50.05 -23.91 11.45
C ARG A 3 -49.76 -25.30 12.04
N GLY A 4 -48.92 -25.40 13.09
CA GLY A 4 -48.66 -26.68 13.77
C GLY A 4 -47.92 -27.75 12.94
N ALA A 5 -47.15 -27.36 11.93
CA ALA A 5 -46.42 -28.29 11.07
C ALA A 5 -45.11 -28.78 11.73
N GLU A 6 -45.13 -30.01 12.24
CA GLU A 6 -44.02 -30.85 12.75
C GLU A 6 -42.77 -30.08 13.27
N HIS A 7 -41.61 -30.25 12.64
CA HIS A 7 -40.32 -29.66 13.04
C HIS A 7 -40.41 -28.15 13.33
N TYR A 8 -41.28 -27.43 12.62
CA TYR A 8 -41.45 -26.00 12.76
C TYR A 8 -42.34 -25.61 13.94
N SER A 9 -43.19 -26.49 14.49
CA SER A 9 -43.91 -26.23 15.76
C SER A 9 -43.07 -26.55 16.98
N ASP A 10 -42.17 -27.54 16.88
CA ASP A 10 -41.33 -27.97 18.01
C ASP A 10 -40.21 -26.97 18.32
N ASN A 11 -39.82 -26.15 17.32
CA ASN A 11 -38.80 -25.12 17.45
C ASN A 11 -39.35 -23.75 17.03
N PRO A 12 -40.15 -23.08 17.89
CA PRO A 12 -40.65 -21.75 17.60
C PRO A 12 -39.50 -20.73 17.58
N THR A 13 -39.23 -20.14 16.42
CA THR A 13 -38.31 -19.01 16.32
C THR A 13 -39.02 -17.75 16.84
N GLY A 14 -38.27 -16.85 17.50
CA GLY A 14 -38.81 -15.73 18.28
C GLY A 14 -39.65 -14.67 17.52
N ASN A 15 -39.79 -13.50 18.13
CA ASN A 15 -40.73 -12.47 17.65
C ASN A 15 -40.35 -11.87 16.28
N PHE A 16 -41.22 -12.08 15.30
CA PHE A 16 -41.08 -11.60 13.93
C PHE A 16 -41.59 -10.17 13.74
N ILE A 17 -40.86 -9.18 14.27
CA ILE A 17 -41.28 -7.77 14.24
C ILE A 17 -41.41 -7.25 12.81
N LEU A 18 -40.45 -7.59 11.93
CA LEU A 18 -40.43 -7.12 10.54
C LEU A 18 -41.11 -8.11 9.58
N SER A 19 -40.82 -9.40 9.70
CA SER A 19 -41.33 -10.41 8.76
C SER A 19 -42.82 -10.72 8.92
N ARG A 20 -43.48 -10.32 10.02
CA ARG A 20 -44.95 -10.42 10.15
C ARG A 20 -45.70 -9.69 9.02
N HIS A 21 -45.12 -8.63 8.48
CA HIS A 21 -45.72 -7.84 7.41
C HIS A 21 -45.72 -8.58 6.08
N LEU A 22 -44.89 -9.62 5.93
CA LEU A 22 -44.87 -10.51 4.76
C LEU A 22 -45.90 -11.65 4.87
N HIS A 23 -46.47 -11.90 6.06
CA HIS A 23 -47.42 -12.98 6.30
C HIS A 23 -48.64 -12.96 5.34
N PRO A 24 -49.27 -11.81 5.04
CA PRO A 24 -50.41 -11.77 4.12
C PRO A 24 -50.07 -12.25 2.70
N LEU A 25 -48.83 -12.04 2.25
CA LEU A 25 -48.38 -12.38 0.89
C LEU A 25 -48.22 -13.89 0.68
N ILE A 26 -47.95 -14.64 1.76
CA ILE A 26 -47.66 -16.08 1.71
C ILE A 26 -48.79 -16.92 2.33
N ASN A 27 -49.86 -16.29 2.83
CA ASN A 27 -50.94 -17.00 3.51
C ASN A 27 -51.77 -17.89 2.58
N SER A 28 -51.81 -17.59 1.27
CA SER A 28 -52.51 -18.40 0.26
C SER A 28 -51.82 -19.72 -0.07
N LEU A 29 -50.55 -19.90 0.32
CA LEU A 29 -49.81 -21.13 0.10
C LEU A 29 -50.23 -22.21 1.11
N ASN A 30 -50.27 -23.47 0.67
CA ASN A 30 -50.46 -24.62 1.55
C ASN A 30 -49.17 -24.90 2.37
N ASN A 31 -49.22 -25.87 3.29
CA ASN A 31 -48.07 -26.16 4.17
C ASN A 31 -46.84 -26.62 3.37
N GLU A 32 -47.03 -27.43 2.33
CA GLU A 32 -45.97 -27.91 1.45
C GLU A 32 -45.32 -26.75 0.67
N GLY A 33 -46.12 -25.83 0.12
CA GLY A 33 -45.64 -24.64 -0.58
C GLY A 33 -44.84 -23.71 0.33
N LEU A 34 -45.26 -23.53 1.59
CA LEU A 34 -44.50 -22.76 2.58
C LEU A 34 -43.15 -23.42 2.91
N GLN A 35 -43.12 -24.74 3.06
CA GLN A 35 -41.88 -25.49 3.30
C GLN A 35 -40.93 -25.41 2.10
N LEU A 36 -41.46 -25.51 0.87
CA LEU A 36 -40.65 -25.40 -0.34
C LEU A 36 -40.05 -24.01 -0.51
N VAL A 37 -40.82 -22.95 -0.20
CA VAL A 37 -40.32 -21.57 -0.21
C VAL A 37 -39.23 -21.38 0.85
N GLU A 38 -39.46 -21.86 2.08
CA GLU A 38 -38.47 -21.78 3.16
C GLU A 38 -37.16 -22.50 2.76
N ARG A 39 -37.27 -23.76 2.35
CA ARG A 39 -36.12 -24.58 1.93
C ARG A 39 -35.42 -24.01 0.71
N GLY A 40 -36.17 -23.47 -0.25
CA GLY A 40 -35.66 -22.81 -1.44
C GLY A 40 -34.88 -21.55 -1.11
N CYS A 41 -35.42 -20.66 -0.27
CA CYS A 41 -34.73 -19.47 0.22
C CYS A 41 -33.47 -19.84 1.01
N TRP A 42 -33.55 -20.86 1.87
CA TRP A 42 -32.42 -21.33 2.66
C TRP A 42 -31.28 -21.83 1.78
N TRP A 43 -31.56 -22.72 0.83
CA TRP A 43 -30.55 -23.22 -0.12
C TRP A 43 -30.04 -22.13 -1.06
N LEU A 44 -30.91 -21.26 -1.57
CA LEU A 44 -30.51 -20.14 -2.42
C LEU A 44 -29.54 -19.22 -1.67
N HIS A 45 -29.81 -18.91 -0.41
CA HIS A 45 -28.93 -18.11 0.42
C HIS A 45 -27.56 -18.78 0.62
N ILE A 46 -27.55 -20.07 0.98
CA ILE A 46 -26.31 -20.84 1.19
C ILE A 46 -25.48 -20.96 -0.09
N VAL A 47 -26.12 -21.32 -1.21
CA VAL A 47 -25.46 -21.39 -2.51
C VAL A 47 -24.95 -20.01 -2.92
N GLY A 48 -25.73 -18.96 -2.68
CA GLY A 48 -25.34 -17.57 -2.92
C GLY A 48 -24.10 -17.17 -2.12
N ILE A 49 -24.04 -17.50 -0.82
CA ILE A 49 -22.86 -17.26 0.03
C ILE A 49 -21.65 -18.02 -0.50
N PHE A 50 -21.79 -19.32 -0.79
CA PHE A 50 -20.66 -20.11 -1.28
C PHE A 50 -20.19 -19.64 -2.66
N ALA A 51 -21.10 -19.29 -3.56
CA ALA A 51 -20.76 -18.72 -4.85
C ALA A 51 -20.02 -17.38 -4.69
N PHE A 52 -20.50 -16.49 -3.82
CA PHE A 52 -19.84 -15.22 -3.54
C PHE A 52 -18.47 -15.41 -2.89
N LEU A 53 -18.34 -16.33 -1.94
CA LEU A 53 -17.05 -16.66 -1.29
C LEU A 53 -16.00 -17.13 -2.31
N ASN A 54 -16.40 -17.95 -3.29
CA ASN A 54 -15.51 -18.38 -4.37
C ASN A 54 -15.23 -17.27 -5.40
N TYR A 55 -16.10 -16.28 -5.52
CA TYR A 55 -15.93 -15.13 -6.40
C TYR A 55 -14.99 -14.06 -5.82
N LEU A 56 -14.93 -13.92 -4.49
CA LEU A 56 -14.10 -12.90 -3.82
C LEU A 56 -12.64 -12.88 -4.28
N PRO A 57 -11.88 -14.00 -4.35
CA PRO A 57 -10.46 -13.99 -4.68
C PRO A 57 -10.14 -13.51 -6.10
N TYR A 58 -11.11 -13.56 -7.01
CA TYR A 58 -10.92 -13.25 -8.43
C TYR A 58 -11.58 -11.93 -8.84
N SER A 59 -12.11 -11.19 -7.88
CA SER A 59 -12.87 -9.97 -8.14
C SER A 59 -12.29 -8.77 -7.42
N LYS A 60 -12.75 -7.58 -7.83
CA LYS A 60 -12.46 -6.31 -7.16
C LYS A 60 -12.87 -6.25 -5.68
N HIS A 61 -13.63 -7.24 -5.17
CA HIS A 61 -14.05 -7.32 -3.77
C HIS A 61 -13.02 -8.01 -2.86
N LEU A 62 -11.91 -8.53 -3.39
CA LEU A 62 -10.82 -9.09 -2.58
C LEU A 62 -10.34 -8.10 -1.49
N HIS A 63 -10.44 -6.79 -1.74
CA HIS A 63 -10.12 -5.77 -0.74
C HIS A 63 -10.93 -5.93 0.56
N ILE A 64 -12.14 -6.49 0.54
CA ILE A 64 -12.96 -6.67 1.75
C ILE A 64 -12.28 -7.67 2.70
N LEU A 65 -11.64 -8.71 2.16
CA LEU A 65 -10.91 -9.69 2.94
C LEU A 65 -9.62 -9.08 3.50
N LEU A 66 -8.88 -8.35 2.66
CA LEU A 66 -7.53 -7.86 3.00
C LEU A 66 -7.52 -6.52 3.77
N ALA A 67 -8.61 -5.75 3.73
CA ALA A 67 -8.73 -4.51 4.49
C ALA A 67 -8.63 -4.75 6.02
N PHE A 68 -9.12 -5.89 6.53
CA PHE A 68 -9.02 -6.21 7.96
C PHE A 68 -7.57 -6.45 8.42
N PRO A 69 -6.81 -7.39 7.80
CA PRO A 69 -5.36 -7.49 8.05
C PRO A 69 -4.63 -6.17 7.81
N ASN A 70 -4.99 -5.41 6.78
CA ASN A 70 -4.30 -4.16 6.50
C ASN A 70 -4.48 -3.12 7.60
N ALA A 71 -5.71 -2.99 8.12
CA ALA A 71 -5.99 -2.15 9.27
C ALA A 71 -5.25 -2.62 10.53
N TRP A 72 -5.14 -3.94 10.73
CA TRP A 72 -4.37 -4.52 11.84
C TRP A 72 -2.88 -4.16 11.77
N TYR A 73 -2.28 -4.24 10.59
CA TYR A 73 -0.89 -3.88 10.33
C TYR A 73 -0.71 -2.42 9.88
N ALA A 74 -1.67 -1.54 10.19
CA ALA A 74 -1.56 -0.14 9.87
C ALA A 74 -0.33 0.48 10.58
N ARG A 75 0.31 1.44 9.91
CA ARG A 75 1.49 2.12 10.47
C ARG A 75 1.08 2.92 11.72
N LEU A 76 1.75 2.66 12.84
CA LEU A 76 1.58 3.38 14.10
C LEU A 76 2.52 4.58 14.25
N GLU A 77 3.56 4.62 13.43
CA GLU A 77 4.52 5.72 13.36
C GLU A 77 3.92 6.96 12.67
N PRO A 78 4.44 8.17 12.94
CA PRO A 78 4.01 9.37 12.25
C PRO A 78 4.08 9.23 10.73
N MET A 79 3.07 9.76 10.05
CA MET A 79 3.04 9.81 8.59
C MET A 79 4.27 10.57 8.08
N GLY A 80 4.92 10.05 7.04
CA GLY A 80 6.13 10.64 6.48
C GLY A 80 7.44 10.28 7.18
N LYS A 81 7.42 9.50 8.28
CA LYS A 81 8.65 8.88 8.81
C LYS A 81 9.26 7.99 7.72
N MET A 82 10.45 8.37 7.24
CA MET A 82 11.25 7.55 6.33
C MET A 82 12.13 6.61 7.15
N TYR A 83 12.21 5.34 6.73
CA TYR A 83 13.11 4.38 7.34
C TYR A 83 14.48 4.46 6.64
N ASN A 84 15.52 4.44 7.47
CA ASN A 84 16.89 4.31 6.99
C ASN A 84 17.14 2.89 6.52
N MET A 85 18.04 2.74 5.54
CA MET A 85 18.60 1.44 5.19
C MET A 85 19.64 1.09 6.24
N GLU A 86 19.46 -0.02 6.95
CA GLU A 86 20.32 -0.39 8.08
C GLU A 86 21.77 -0.60 7.65
N SER A 87 22.00 -1.22 6.50
CA SER A 87 23.34 -1.43 5.94
C SER A 87 24.08 -0.14 5.67
N ILE A 88 23.42 0.85 5.05
CA ILE A 88 24.04 2.17 4.79
C ILE A 88 24.18 2.97 6.09
N GLN A 89 23.20 2.88 7.00
CA GLN A 89 23.25 3.62 8.26
C GLN A 89 24.48 3.22 9.09
N GLN A 90 24.84 1.94 9.11
CA GLN A 90 26.04 1.47 9.82
C GLN A 90 27.32 2.08 9.23
N GLU A 91 27.45 2.11 7.90
CA GLU A 91 28.59 2.72 7.20
C GLU A 91 28.68 4.24 7.45
N VAL A 92 27.54 4.94 7.41
CA VAL A 92 27.49 6.39 7.67
C VAL A 92 27.85 6.69 9.13
N LEU A 93 27.35 5.91 10.08
CA LEU A 93 27.70 6.06 11.50
C LEU A 93 29.19 5.82 11.74
N TYR A 94 29.76 4.81 11.08
CA TYR A 94 31.19 4.55 11.12
C TYR A 94 32.00 5.74 10.58
N ALA A 95 31.58 6.32 9.46
CA ALA A 95 32.24 7.50 8.88
C ALA A 95 32.11 8.78 9.75
N MET A 96 30.96 8.99 10.40
CA MET A 96 30.70 10.19 11.19
C MET A 96 31.21 10.13 12.64
N GLN A 97 31.28 8.94 13.25
CA GLN A 97 31.63 8.76 14.66
C GLN A 97 32.66 7.63 14.86
N PRO A 98 33.89 7.77 14.36
CA PRO A 98 34.90 6.71 14.38
C PRO A 98 35.38 6.31 15.79
N VAL A 99 35.06 7.10 16.83
CA VAL A 99 35.50 6.86 18.22
C VAL A 99 34.52 6.00 19.02
N ASN A 100 33.27 5.89 18.58
CA ASN A 100 32.22 5.13 19.29
C ASN A 100 32.07 3.69 18.75
N THR A 101 33.05 3.21 17.97
CA THR A 101 32.96 1.98 17.17
C THR A 101 33.38 0.71 17.93
N GLN A 102 33.59 0.76 19.24
CA GLN A 102 33.89 -0.44 20.02
C GLN A 102 32.72 -1.44 20.07
N ASP A 103 31.50 -0.98 19.75
CA ASP A 103 30.29 -1.81 19.68
C ASP A 103 29.76 -2.01 18.24
N VAL A 104 30.44 -1.47 17.22
CA VAL A 104 30.03 -1.64 15.83
C VAL A 104 30.67 -2.92 15.31
N ALA A 105 29.96 -4.04 15.47
CA ALA A 105 30.35 -5.31 14.86
C ALA A 105 30.60 -5.09 13.36
N SER A 106 31.76 -5.53 12.87
CA SER A 106 32.04 -5.53 11.44
C SER A 106 30.86 -6.16 10.71
N PRO A 107 30.31 -5.52 9.66
CA PRO A 107 29.18 -6.08 8.94
C PRO A 107 29.56 -7.48 8.47
N PRO A 108 28.63 -8.46 8.56
CA PRO A 108 28.85 -9.76 7.94
C PRO A 108 29.25 -9.54 6.50
N VAL A 109 30.25 -10.28 6.02
CA VAL A 109 30.59 -10.30 4.59
C VAL A 109 29.41 -10.92 3.85
N GLU A 110 28.43 -10.10 3.50
CA GLU A 110 27.31 -10.54 2.69
C GLU A 110 27.80 -10.80 1.27
N THR A 111 27.56 -12.02 0.81
CA THR A 111 28.08 -12.59 -0.45
C THR A 111 27.31 -12.14 -1.69
N ALA A 112 26.31 -11.27 -1.54
CA ALA A 112 25.56 -10.69 -2.65
C ALA A 112 25.43 -9.16 -2.45
N PRO A 113 25.56 -8.36 -3.52
CA PRO A 113 25.32 -6.91 -3.43
C PRO A 113 23.86 -6.69 -2.99
N GLN A 114 23.68 -6.02 -1.85
CA GLN A 114 22.35 -5.57 -1.42
C GLN A 114 21.85 -4.52 -2.42
N LYS A 115 20.67 -4.75 -2.97
CA LYS A 115 20.00 -3.83 -3.88
C LYS A 115 19.38 -2.69 -3.09
N PHE A 116 19.57 -1.45 -3.54
CA PHE A 116 19.00 -0.28 -2.87
C PHE A 116 17.64 0.07 -3.46
N GLY A 117 16.59 0.02 -2.63
CA GLY A 117 15.23 0.33 -3.05
C GLY A 117 14.58 -0.80 -3.85
N ALA A 118 13.52 -0.47 -4.60
CA ALA A 118 12.75 -1.42 -5.37
C ALA A 118 12.76 -1.11 -6.87
N LYS A 119 13.05 -2.12 -7.69
CA LYS A 119 12.83 -2.09 -9.14
C LYS A 119 11.49 -2.72 -9.50
N ASP A 120 11.17 -3.85 -8.86
CA ASP A 120 9.97 -4.63 -9.13
C ASP A 120 9.32 -5.13 -7.82
N ILE A 121 8.18 -5.83 -7.94
CA ILE A 121 7.36 -6.35 -6.85
C ILE A 121 8.13 -7.19 -5.84
N HIS A 122 9.14 -7.94 -6.28
CA HIS A 122 9.96 -8.80 -5.41
C HIS A 122 10.85 -8.02 -4.44
N ASP A 123 11.16 -6.77 -4.76
CA ASP A 123 11.97 -5.90 -3.90
C ASP A 123 11.11 -5.13 -2.88
N LEU A 124 9.79 -5.09 -3.08
CA LEU A 124 8.86 -4.40 -2.18
C LEU A 124 8.60 -5.24 -0.93
N SER A 125 8.34 -4.55 0.18
CA SER A 125 7.91 -5.21 1.41
C SER A 125 6.57 -5.94 1.20
N TRP A 126 6.38 -7.05 1.91
CA TRP A 126 5.09 -7.76 1.95
C TRP A 126 3.92 -6.83 2.32
N LYS A 127 4.18 -5.80 3.16
CA LYS A 127 3.19 -4.81 3.57
C LYS A 127 2.78 -3.92 2.41
N SER A 128 3.72 -3.47 1.58
CA SER A 128 3.44 -2.69 0.37
C SER A 128 2.58 -3.48 -0.62
N LEU A 129 2.80 -4.79 -0.73
CA LEU A 129 1.99 -5.66 -1.57
C LEU A 129 0.57 -5.84 -1.00
N MET A 130 0.46 -6.07 0.32
CA MET A 130 -0.84 -6.14 0.99
C MET A 130 -1.64 -4.83 0.84
N ASP A 131 -0.97 -3.69 0.92
CA ASP A 131 -1.56 -2.38 0.68
C ASP A 131 -2.12 -2.26 -0.74
N ALA A 132 -1.38 -2.74 -1.75
CA ALA A 132 -1.81 -2.74 -3.15
C ALA A 132 -3.09 -3.58 -3.35
N TYR A 133 -3.14 -4.78 -2.77
CA TYR A 133 -4.33 -5.65 -2.83
C TYR A 133 -5.50 -5.15 -1.96
N SER A 134 -5.24 -4.35 -0.92
CA SER A 134 -6.28 -3.76 -0.06
C SER A 134 -6.88 -2.48 -0.64
N CYS A 135 -6.32 -1.95 -1.73
CA CYS A 135 -6.80 -0.74 -2.37
C CYS A 135 -8.25 -0.90 -2.86
N THR A 136 -9.13 0.03 -2.47
CA THR A 136 -10.54 0.05 -2.87
C THR A 136 -10.80 0.82 -4.16
N GLU A 137 -9.76 1.36 -4.80
CA GLU A 137 -9.83 2.21 -6.00
C GLU A 137 -10.72 3.47 -5.86
N CYS A 138 -11.09 3.85 -4.63
CA CYS A 138 -12.01 4.96 -4.35
C CYS A 138 -11.53 6.34 -4.82
N GLY A 139 -10.23 6.51 -5.07
CA GLY A 139 -9.66 7.73 -5.65
C GLY A 139 -9.41 8.89 -4.68
N ARG A 140 -9.73 8.75 -3.38
CA ARG A 140 -9.49 9.79 -2.35
C ARG A 140 -8.05 10.29 -2.33
N CYS A 141 -7.09 9.35 -2.40
CA CYS A 141 -5.68 9.68 -2.45
C CYS A 141 -5.27 10.52 -3.68
N SER A 142 -5.94 10.34 -4.82
CA SER A 142 -5.68 11.12 -6.04
C SER A 142 -6.39 12.47 -6.01
N ALA A 143 -7.61 12.52 -5.47
CA ALA A 143 -8.35 13.77 -5.28
C ALA A 143 -7.61 14.72 -4.32
N ALA A 144 -6.95 14.18 -3.30
CA ALA A 144 -6.16 14.96 -2.34
C ALA A 144 -4.73 15.26 -2.82
N CYS A 145 -4.25 14.62 -3.88
CA CYS A 145 -2.88 14.79 -4.35
C CYS A 145 -2.70 16.13 -5.07
N PRO A 146 -1.79 17.03 -4.63
CA PRO A 146 -1.55 18.30 -5.31
C PRO A 146 -1.00 18.11 -6.73
N ALA A 147 -0.19 17.07 -6.95
CA ALA A 147 0.35 16.76 -8.27
C ALA A 147 -0.74 16.33 -9.25
N THR A 148 -1.65 15.44 -8.82
CA THR A 148 -2.79 15.03 -9.65
C THR A 148 -3.71 16.22 -9.96
N GLN A 149 -4.02 17.06 -8.97
CA GLN A 149 -4.89 18.22 -9.15
C GLN A 149 -4.33 19.26 -10.13
N THR A 150 -3.00 19.34 -10.27
CA THR A 150 -2.32 20.24 -11.20
C THR A 150 -2.10 19.62 -12.59
N GLY A 151 -2.67 18.45 -12.86
CA GLY A 151 -2.59 17.78 -14.17
C GLY A 151 -1.27 17.05 -14.44
N LYS A 152 -0.42 16.84 -13.42
CA LYS A 152 0.77 16.00 -13.56
C LYS A 152 0.37 14.52 -13.66
N LEU A 153 1.26 13.70 -14.23
CA LEU A 153 0.98 12.27 -14.47
C LEU A 153 0.74 11.46 -13.19
N LEU A 154 1.28 11.88 -12.04
CA LEU A 154 1.15 11.14 -10.79
C LEU A 154 -0.31 10.99 -10.36
N SER A 155 -0.74 9.75 -10.17
CA SER A 155 -1.93 9.39 -9.40
C SER A 155 -1.53 8.37 -8.33
N PRO A 156 -1.62 8.71 -7.02
CA PRO A 156 -1.36 7.75 -5.95
C PRO A 156 -2.28 6.52 -6.00
N ARG A 157 -3.48 6.65 -6.59
CA ARG A 157 -4.36 5.49 -6.83
C ARG A 157 -3.74 4.56 -7.88
N LYS A 158 -3.27 5.12 -8.99
CA LYS A 158 -2.63 4.37 -10.07
C LYS A 158 -1.40 3.60 -9.58
N ILE A 159 -0.55 4.21 -8.75
CA ILE A 159 0.60 3.52 -8.13
C ILE A 159 0.20 2.20 -7.42
N MET A 160 -0.89 2.21 -6.65
CA MET A 160 -1.39 1.01 -5.97
C MET A 160 -1.95 -0.03 -6.95
N MET A 161 -2.70 0.43 -7.95
CA MET A 161 -3.28 -0.45 -8.97
C MET A 161 -2.20 -1.12 -9.81
N ASP A 162 -1.22 -0.35 -10.30
CA ASP A 162 -0.10 -0.84 -11.08
C ASP A 162 0.75 -1.85 -10.31
N THR A 163 0.97 -1.60 -9.01
CA THR A 163 1.69 -2.55 -8.13
C THR A 163 0.92 -3.86 -8.01
N ARG A 164 -0.40 -3.81 -7.81
CA ARG A 164 -1.24 -5.01 -7.77
C ARG A 164 -1.24 -5.73 -9.12
N ASP A 165 -1.45 -5.00 -10.21
CA ASP A 165 -1.57 -5.58 -11.55
C ASP A 165 -0.26 -6.26 -11.98
N ARG A 166 0.91 -5.67 -11.64
CA ARG A 166 2.21 -6.32 -11.82
C ARG A 166 2.34 -7.58 -10.94
N ALA A 167 1.91 -7.53 -9.68
CA ALA A 167 1.93 -8.71 -8.80
C ALA A 167 1.02 -9.84 -9.31
N GLU A 168 -0.14 -9.52 -9.89
CA GLU A 168 -1.03 -10.49 -10.52
C GLU A 168 -0.45 -11.09 -11.80
N GLU A 169 0.23 -10.28 -12.62
CA GLU A 169 0.93 -10.75 -13.83
C GLU A 169 2.02 -11.76 -13.46
N ILE A 170 2.85 -11.43 -12.47
CA ILE A 170 3.87 -12.35 -11.93
C ILE A 170 3.22 -13.62 -11.38
N GLY A 171 2.11 -13.49 -10.63
CA GLY A 171 1.36 -14.63 -10.13
C GLY A 171 0.85 -15.55 -11.24
N LYS A 172 0.33 -15.00 -12.34
CA LYS A 172 -0.10 -15.77 -13.53
C LYS A 172 1.07 -16.44 -14.23
N ASN A 173 2.21 -15.76 -14.33
CA ASN A 173 3.45 -16.29 -14.88
C ASN A 173 3.90 -17.53 -14.09
N ILE A 174 3.99 -17.43 -12.76
CA ILE A 174 4.38 -18.53 -11.86
C ILE A 174 3.38 -19.68 -11.95
N ASN A 175 2.07 -19.40 -11.95
CA ASN A 175 1.05 -20.45 -12.02
C ASN A 175 1.14 -21.28 -13.31
N THR A 176 1.46 -20.62 -14.42
CA THR A 176 1.61 -21.22 -15.76
C THR A 176 2.92 -21.99 -15.89
N ASN A 177 4.03 -21.40 -15.45
CA ASN A 177 5.38 -21.93 -15.65
C ASN A 177 5.89 -22.82 -14.50
N LYS A 178 5.20 -22.82 -13.35
CA LYS A 178 5.62 -23.41 -12.06
C LYS A 178 6.82 -22.75 -11.38
N GLU A 179 7.50 -21.86 -12.09
CA GLU A 179 8.57 -21.01 -11.62
C GLU A 179 8.38 -19.60 -12.20
N PHE A 180 8.98 -18.60 -11.58
CA PHE A 180 9.01 -17.26 -12.18
C PHE A 180 9.93 -17.29 -13.41
N LYS A 181 9.38 -16.94 -14.58
CA LYS A 181 10.16 -16.69 -15.78
C LYS A 181 10.16 -15.22 -16.09
N GLU A 182 11.36 -14.65 -16.19
CA GLU A 182 11.61 -13.27 -16.59
C GLU A 182 10.81 -12.92 -17.86
N ASP A 183 9.93 -11.94 -17.75
CA ASP A 183 9.08 -11.43 -18.83
C ASP A 183 9.60 -10.11 -19.42
N GLY A 184 10.76 -9.64 -18.93
CA GLY A 184 11.41 -8.41 -19.37
C GLY A 184 10.70 -7.13 -18.90
N LYS A 185 9.72 -7.24 -18.00
CA LYS A 185 9.00 -6.10 -17.44
C LYS A 185 9.41 -5.85 -15.99
N SER A 186 9.25 -4.61 -15.53
CA SER A 186 9.35 -4.26 -14.12
C SER A 186 8.30 -3.25 -13.70
N LEU A 187 7.97 -3.21 -12.40
CA LEU A 187 7.10 -2.18 -11.85
C LEU A 187 7.61 -0.76 -12.19
N LEU A 188 8.92 -0.53 -12.05
CA LEU A 188 9.57 0.68 -12.50
C LEU A 188 9.71 0.70 -14.03
N HIS A 189 9.48 1.86 -14.64
CA HIS A 189 9.51 2.14 -16.09
C HIS A 189 8.33 1.60 -16.89
N ASP A 190 7.96 0.32 -16.78
CA ASP A 190 6.88 -0.26 -17.62
C ASP A 190 5.48 0.08 -17.10
N TYR A 191 5.32 0.10 -15.77
CA TYR A 191 4.04 0.38 -15.12
C TYR A 191 4.00 1.77 -14.50
N ILE A 192 5.07 2.12 -13.77
CA ILE A 192 5.23 3.40 -13.08
C ILE A 192 6.41 4.14 -13.71
N SER A 193 6.11 5.27 -14.33
CA SER A 193 7.10 6.11 -15.00
C SER A 193 7.92 6.96 -14.03
N VAL A 194 9.12 7.32 -14.45
CA VAL A 194 10.01 8.23 -13.70
C VAL A 194 9.36 9.61 -13.48
N GLU A 195 8.55 10.08 -14.43
CA GLU A 195 7.84 11.36 -14.31
C GLU A 195 6.78 11.33 -13.22
N GLU A 196 5.97 10.25 -13.15
CA GLU A 196 5.03 10.03 -12.06
C GLU A 196 5.75 10.03 -10.71
N LEU A 197 6.87 9.30 -10.63
CA LEU A 197 7.67 9.25 -9.41
C LEU A 197 8.18 10.62 -9.02
N ARG A 198 8.75 11.42 -9.93
CA ARG A 198 9.31 12.76 -9.63
C ARG A 198 8.26 13.79 -9.28
N ALA A 199 7.02 13.64 -9.75
CA ALA A 199 5.94 14.56 -9.42
C ALA A 199 5.49 14.50 -7.94
N CYS A 200 5.82 13.44 -7.20
CA CYS A 200 5.44 13.30 -5.79
C CYS A 200 6.21 14.28 -4.88
N THR A 201 5.52 15.09 -4.09
CA THR A 201 6.16 16.04 -3.15
C THR A 201 6.30 15.48 -1.74
N THR A 202 6.04 14.18 -1.54
CA THR A 202 6.11 13.48 -0.25
C THR A 202 5.26 14.14 0.86
N CYS A 203 4.18 14.84 0.50
CA CYS A 203 3.32 15.59 1.42
C CYS A 203 2.38 14.74 2.30
N ASN A 204 2.34 13.42 2.10
CA ASN A 204 1.49 12.46 2.85
C ASN A 204 -0.04 12.62 2.73
N ALA A 205 -0.56 13.56 1.93
CA ALA A 205 -2.01 13.71 1.74
C ALA A 205 -2.70 12.40 1.30
N CYS A 206 -2.05 11.61 0.43
CA CYS A 206 -2.58 10.33 -0.03
C CYS A 206 -2.69 9.27 1.08
N VAL A 207 -1.79 9.31 2.05
CA VAL A 207 -1.76 8.38 3.20
C VAL A 207 -2.83 8.77 4.21
N GLN A 208 -2.95 10.08 4.49
CA GLN A 208 -3.94 10.62 5.41
C GLN A 208 -5.38 10.36 4.96
N GLU A 209 -5.65 10.54 3.66
CA GLU A 209 -7.01 10.42 3.10
C GLU A 209 -7.44 8.98 2.81
N CYS A 210 -6.57 8.00 3.05
CA CYS A 210 -6.90 6.61 2.79
C CYS A 210 -7.85 6.04 3.87
N PRO A 211 -9.06 5.56 3.50
CA PRO A 211 -10.01 5.01 4.47
C PRO A 211 -9.61 3.63 5.02
N VAL A 212 -8.59 2.99 4.42
CA VAL A 212 -8.10 1.65 4.78
C VAL A 212 -6.61 1.65 5.11
N SER A 213 -6.05 2.82 5.45
CA SER A 213 -4.69 3.00 5.99
C SER A 213 -3.55 2.43 5.11
N ILE A 214 -3.66 2.57 3.79
CA ILE A 214 -2.60 2.19 2.84
C ILE A 214 -1.63 3.34 2.59
N SER A 215 -0.40 3.02 2.17
CA SER A 215 0.63 4.02 1.89
C SER A 215 1.19 3.89 0.48
N PRO A 216 0.64 4.63 -0.51
CA PRO A 216 1.26 4.73 -1.84
C PRO A 216 2.64 5.38 -1.79
N LEU A 217 2.90 6.20 -0.76
CA LEU A 217 4.16 6.91 -0.59
C LEU A 217 5.33 5.94 -0.36
N ASP A 218 5.13 4.86 0.38
CA ASP A 218 6.22 3.91 0.67
C ASP A 218 6.74 3.26 -0.61
N ILE A 219 5.84 2.84 -1.51
CA ILE A 219 6.21 2.29 -2.82
C ILE A 219 6.96 3.35 -3.64
N ILE A 220 6.47 4.59 -3.69
CA ILE A 220 7.14 5.68 -4.41
C ILE A 220 8.56 5.93 -3.88
N LEU A 221 8.76 5.88 -2.56
CA LEU A 221 10.08 6.09 -1.95
C LEU A 221 11.05 4.97 -2.30
N GLU A 222 10.63 3.70 -2.27
CA GLU A 222 11.49 2.58 -2.66
C GLU A 222 11.86 2.63 -4.16
N LEU A 223 10.90 2.97 -5.03
CA LEU A 223 11.16 3.14 -6.47
C LEU A 223 12.12 4.30 -6.75
N ARG A 224 11.95 5.44 -6.04
CA ARG A 224 12.86 6.59 -6.14
C ARG A 224 14.27 6.26 -5.65
N ARG A 225 14.37 5.47 -4.58
CA ARG A 225 15.64 5.02 -4.04
C ARG A 225 16.41 4.18 -5.06
N TYR A 226 15.73 3.26 -5.74
CA TYR A 226 16.33 2.47 -6.82
C TYR A 226 16.82 3.37 -7.98
N LEU A 227 16.00 4.32 -8.42
CA LEU A 227 16.40 5.27 -9.47
C LEU A 227 17.70 6.01 -9.11
N VAL A 228 17.85 6.48 -7.87
CA VAL A 228 19.01 7.27 -7.46
C VAL A 228 20.24 6.40 -7.21
N MET A 229 20.09 5.31 -6.46
CA MET A 229 21.22 4.54 -5.92
C MET A 229 21.71 3.44 -6.88
N GLU A 230 20.82 2.89 -7.71
CA GLU A 230 21.15 1.77 -8.62
C GLU A 230 21.26 2.24 -10.08
N GLU A 231 20.35 3.10 -10.54
CA GLU A 231 20.39 3.62 -11.92
C GLU A 231 21.18 4.92 -12.07
N SER A 232 21.65 5.53 -10.98
CA SER A 232 22.26 6.88 -10.98
C SER A 232 21.39 7.95 -11.66
N ASN A 233 20.07 7.73 -11.69
CA ASN A 233 19.09 8.53 -12.41
C ASN A 233 18.50 9.63 -11.51
N SER A 234 19.37 10.55 -11.11
CA SER A 234 19.00 11.75 -10.34
C SER A 234 18.93 12.99 -11.24
N PRO A 235 17.95 13.89 -11.04
CA PRO A 235 17.96 15.21 -11.66
C PRO A 235 19.26 15.97 -11.35
N PRO A 236 19.81 16.76 -12.27
CA PRO A 236 21.06 17.50 -12.06
C PRO A 236 21.05 18.38 -10.81
N GLU A 237 19.91 18.97 -10.47
CA GLU A 237 19.72 19.80 -9.28
C GLU A 237 19.87 18.97 -7.99
N TRP A 238 19.39 17.72 -8.00
CA TRP A 238 19.52 16.81 -6.86
C TRP A 238 20.95 16.27 -6.76
N ALA A 239 21.58 15.94 -7.88
CA ALA A 239 22.99 15.53 -7.89
C ALA A 239 23.91 16.62 -7.32
N ALA A 240 23.67 17.88 -7.70
CA ALA A 240 24.39 19.02 -7.13
C ALA A 240 24.13 19.15 -5.62
N MET A 241 22.88 19.00 -5.18
CA MET A 241 22.53 18.98 -3.76
C MET A 241 23.23 17.85 -3.00
N PHE A 242 23.25 16.62 -3.53
CA PHE A 242 23.92 15.47 -2.90
C PHE A 242 25.41 15.74 -2.72
N SER A 243 26.07 16.24 -3.76
CA SER A 243 27.50 16.61 -3.69
C SER A 243 27.76 17.73 -2.68
N ASN A 244 26.87 18.73 -2.56
CA ASN A 244 27.01 19.77 -1.54
C ASN A 244 26.83 19.20 -0.12
N VAL A 245 25.87 18.30 0.09
CA VAL A 245 25.66 17.66 1.40
C VAL A 245 26.87 16.83 1.80
N GLU A 246 27.44 16.07 0.86
CA GLU A 246 28.63 15.25 1.11
C GLU A 246 29.86 16.09 1.46
N ASN A 247 30.11 17.18 0.74
CA ASN A 247 31.33 17.98 0.91
C ASN A 247 31.22 19.06 1.99
N ASN A 248 30.05 19.68 2.14
CA ASN A 248 29.85 20.86 2.99
C ASN A 248 28.88 20.62 4.16
N PHE A 249 28.30 19.41 4.28
CA PHE A 249 27.23 19.11 5.24
C PHE A 249 26.02 20.05 5.12
N ALA A 250 25.81 20.62 3.94
CA ALA A 250 24.73 21.55 3.63
C ALA A 250 24.20 21.33 2.20
N PRO A 251 22.89 21.46 1.94
CA PRO A 251 22.33 21.28 0.60
C PRO A 251 22.75 22.37 -0.40
N TRP A 252 23.18 23.52 0.12
CA TRP A 252 23.58 24.68 -0.66
C TRP A 252 25.10 24.85 -0.65
N LYS A 253 25.64 25.42 -1.73
CA LYS A 253 27.08 25.67 -1.91
C LYS A 253 27.55 26.91 -1.14
N PHE A 254 27.26 26.99 0.15
CA PHE A 254 27.81 28.03 1.04
C PHE A 254 29.01 27.48 1.79
N SER A 255 30.04 28.31 1.97
CA SER A 255 31.16 27.94 2.82
C SER A 255 30.68 27.86 4.29
N PRO A 256 31.12 26.85 5.06
CA PRO A 256 30.84 26.78 6.50
C PRO A 256 31.20 28.06 7.26
N ASP A 257 32.27 28.76 6.86
CA ASP A 257 32.72 30.01 7.49
C ASP A 257 31.73 31.17 7.30
N GLU A 258 30.86 31.10 6.29
CA GLU A 258 29.86 32.12 6.01
C GLU A 258 28.54 31.87 6.74
N ARG A 259 28.40 30.70 7.38
CA ARG A 259 27.16 30.27 8.04
C ARG A 259 26.71 31.21 9.15
N ASP A 260 27.65 31.86 9.84
CA ASP A 260 27.35 32.73 10.99
C ASP A 260 27.33 34.22 10.63
N LYS A 261 27.72 34.60 9.40
CA LYS A 261 27.78 36.01 8.98
C LYS A 261 26.41 36.71 9.07
N TRP A 262 25.32 36.00 8.78
CA TRP A 262 23.96 36.56 8.91
C TRP A 262 23.63 36.92 10.37
N VAL A 263 24.20 36.22 11.36
CA VAL A 263 24.00 36.52 12.79
C VAL A 263 24.68 37.84 13.15
N GLU A 264 25.88 38.09 12.65
CA GLU A 264 26.59 39.37 12.83
C GLU A 264 25.86 40.52 12.14
N GLU A 265 25.36 40.31 10.91
CA GLU A 265 24.57 41.31 10.19
C GLU A 265 23.28 41.69 10.94
N VAL A 266 22.57 40.72 11.51
CA VAL A 266 21.35 40.98 12.30
C VAL A 266 21.69 41.75 13.58
N LYS A 267 22.76 41.37 14.29
CA LYS A 267 23.23 42.08 15.51
C LYS A 267 23.68 43.51 15.22
N SER A 268 24.29 43.76 14.06
CA SER A 268 24.73 45.11 13.67
C SER A 268 23.57 46.07 13.35
N LYS A 269 22.38 45.52 13.07
CA LYS A 269 21.17 46.27 12.73
C LYS A 269 20.19 46.44 13.91
N SER A 270 20.47 45.85 15.07
CA SER A 270 19.70 46.03 16.32
C SER A 270 20.38 47.02 17.24
#